data_AF-A0A963WNI1-F1
#
_entry.id   AF-A0A963WNI1-F1
#
_cell.length_a   1.000
_cell.length_b   1.000
_cell.length_c   1.000
_cell.angle_alpha   90.00
_cell.angle_beta   90.00
_cell.angle_gamma   90.00
#
_symmetry.space_group_name_H-M   'P 1'
#
loop_
_entity.id
_entity.type
_entity.pdbx_description
1 polymer ?
#
loop_
_entity_poly.entity_id
_entity_poly.type
_entity_poly.pdbx_seq_one_letter_code
_entity_poly.pdbx_strand_id
1 'polypeptide(L)'
;GSYPSGHSAIGYGTGLVLASVFPDRATQLVARGRAYGTSRAVCNVHWTSDVEEGRVIASATFARLMADPSFRADLDAAKVEAESLASAVPVEADCATEVSALAETP
;
A
#
# COMPACT_ATOMS: atom_id res chain seq x y z
N GLY A 1 -2.19 4.14 -20.55
CA GLY A 1 -2.64 2.80 -21.00
C GLY A 1 -3.40 2.13 -19.88
N SER A 2 -4.30 1.19 -20.20
CA SER A 2 -5.10 0.49 -19.18
C SER A 2 -4.29 -0.58 -18.44
N TYR A 3 -3.49 -1.38 -19.18
CA TYR A 3 -2.78 -2.54 -18.66
C TYR A 3 -1.25 -2.35 -18.63
N PRO A 4 -0.56 -2.72 -17.54
CA PRO A 4 -1.14 -2.95 -16.21
C PRO A 4 -1.59 -1.63 -15.60
N SER A 5 -2.42 -1.68 -14.55
CA SER A 5 -2.84 -0.47 -13.84
C SER A 5 -1.68 0.11 -13.04
N GLY A 6 -1.13 1.24 -13.49
CA GLY A 6 -0.13 1.99 -12.72
C GLY A 6 -0.66 2.49 -11.37
N HIS A 7 -1.95 2.82 -11.28
CA HIS A 7 -2.59 3.19 -10.01
C HIS A 7 -2.64 2.02 -9.02
N SER A 8 -2.95 0.81 -9.51
CA SER A 8 -2.88 -0.40 -8.67
C SER A 8 -1.45 -0.65 -8.21
N ALA A 9 -0.47 -0.49 -9.10
CA ALA A 9 0.94 -0.67 -8.75
C ALA A 9 1.41 0.33 -7.67
N ILE A 10 1.07 1.62 -7.81
CA ILE A 10 1.41 2.66 -6.83
C ILE A 10 0.72 2.39 -5.49
N GLY A 11 -0.58 2.07 -5.51
CA GLY A 11 -1.35 1.81 -4.29
C GLY A 11 -0.81 0.61 -3.51
N TYR A 12 -0.62 -0.52 -4.20
CA TYR A 12 -0.11 -1.75 -3.59
C TYR A 12 1.35 -1.60 -3.14
N GLY A 13 2.21 -1.03 -4.00
CA GLY A 13 3.62 -0.79 -3.68
C GLY A 13 3.81 0.13 -2.48
N THR A 14 3.06 1.23 -2.40
CA THR A 14 3.06 2.11 -1.22
C THR A 14 2.62 1.35 0.03
N GLY A 15 1.62 0.49 -0.08
CA GLY A 15 1.19 -0.39 1.02
C GLY A 15 2.31 -1.31 1.53
N LEU A 16 3.12 -1.90 0.64
CA LEU A 16 4.28 -2.74 1.00
C LEU A 16 5.38 -1.93 1.70
N VAL A 17 5.68 -0.72 1.21
CA VAL A 17 6.68 0.16 1.82
C VAL A 17 6.23 0.56 3.22
N LEU A 18 5.00 1.05 3.38
CA LEU A 18 4.46 1.43 4.69
C LEU A 18 4.39 0.24 5.65
N ALA A 19 4.03 -0.95 5.18
CA ALA A 19 4.04 -2.16 5.99
C ALA A 19 5.46 -2.53 6.48
N SER A 20 6.50 -2.15 5.73
CA SER A 20 7.90 -2.34 6.14
C SER A 20 8.37 -1.31 7.16
N VAL A 21 7.74 -0.13 7.20
CA VAL A 21 7.99 0.93 8.18
C VAL A 21 7.19 0.69 9.48
N PHE A 22 5.93 0.24 9.36
CA PHE A 22 5.00 0.01 10.47
C PHE A 22 4.58 -1.47 10.53
N PRO A 23 5.47 -2.38 10.99
CA PRO A 23 5.22 -3.82 10.94
C PRO A 23 3.97 -4.26 11.72
N ASP A 24 3.66 -3.61 12.85
CA ASP A 24 2.48 -3.90 13.67
C ASP A 24 1.15 -3.61 12.94
N ARG A 25 1.19 -2.87 11.83
CA ARG A 25 0.04 -2.51 10.99
C ARG A 25 0.16 -3.05 9.57
N ALA A 26 1.08 -3.98 9.31
CA ALA A 26 1.40 -4.45 7.98
C ALA A 26 0.17 -4.97 7.22
N THR A 27 -0.64 -5.81 7.85
CA THR A 27 -1.86 -6.37 7.25
C THR A 27 -2.82 -5.27 6.79
N GLN A 28 -3.07 -4.29 7.64
CA GLN A 28 -4.00 -3.18 7.36
C GLN A 28 -3.47 -2.31 6.22
N LEU A 29 -2.17 -2.00 6.22
CA LEU A 29 -1.54 -1.16 5.21
C LEU A 29 -1.52 -1.83 3.82
N VAL A 30 -1.20 -3.12 3.76
CA VAL A 30 -1.25 -3.90 2.51
C VAL A 30 -2.69 -4.02 2.02
N ALA A 31 -3.65 -4.30 2.90
CA ALA A 31 -5.07 -4.34 2.54
C ALA A 31 -5.56 -3.00 1.98
N ARG A 32 -5.17 -1.89 2.61
CA ARG A 32 -5.51 -0.54 2.13
C ARG A 32 -4.93 -0.25 0.74
N GLY A 33 -3.68 -0.64 0.51
CA GLY A 33 -3.03 -0.53 -0.81
C GLY A 33 -3.72 -1.36 -1.88
N ARG A 34 -4.15 -2.58 -1.53
CA ARG A 34 -4.95 -3.45 -2.42
C ARG A 34 -6.29 -2.80 -2.80
N ALA A 35 -7.00 -2.26 -1.81
CA ALA A 35 -8.31 -1.63 -1.99
C ALA A 35 -8.22 -0.39 -2.89
N TYR A 36 -7.13 0.38 -2.82
CA TYR A 36 -6.91 1.51 -3.73
C TYR A 36 -6.96 1.08 -5.20
N GLY A 37 -6.35 -0.07 -5.54
CA GLY A 37 -6.44 -0.66 -6.88
C GLY A 37 -7.85 -1.12 -7.23
N THR A 38 -8.53 -1.81 -6.29
CA THR A 38 -9.92 -2.26 -6.47
C THR A 38 -10.88 -1.11 -6.76
N SER A 39 -10.72 0.03 -6.10
CA SER A 39 -11.53 1.23 -6.37
C SER A 39 -11.46 1.67 -7.84
N ARG A 40 -10.37 1.37 -8.55
CA ARG A 40 -10.23 1.70 -9.97
C ARG A 40 -11.09 0.83 -10.88
N ALA A 41 -11.30 -0.43 -10.49
CA ALA A 41 -12.27 -1.31 -11.15
C ALA A 41 -13.71 -0.84 -10.88
N VAL A 42 -14.02 -0.47 -9.62
CA VAL A 42 -15.33 0.08 -9.25
C VAL A 42 -15.64 1.38 -10.00
N CYS A 43 -14.68 2.28 -10.12
CA CYS A 43 -14.82 3.50 -10.92
C CYS A 43 -14.85 3.27 -12.44
N ASN A 44 -14.78 2.01 -12.89
CA ASN A 44 -14.79 1.62 -14.31
C ASN A 44 -13.69 2.29 -15.15
N VAL A 45 -12.50 2.48 -14.56
CA VAL A 45 -11.32 3.07 -15.24
C VAL A 45 -10.16 2.09 -15.42
N HIS A 46 -10.28 0.88 -14.86
CA HIS A 46 -9.34 -0.23 -15.07
C HIS A 46 -10.11 -1.54 -15.02
N TRP A 47 -9.69 -2.53 -15.81
CA TRP A 47 -10.21 -3.89 -15.71
C TRP A 47 -9.61 -4.61 -14.50
N THR A 48 -10.28 -5.65 -13.99
CA THR A 48 -9.74 -6.47 -12.90
C THR A 48 -8.37 -7.05 -13.24
N SER A 49 -8.14 -7.49 -14.48
CA SER A 49 -6.83 -7.95 -14.96
C SER A 49 -5.74 -6.88 -14.85
N ASP A 50 -6.07 -5.62 -15.13
CA ASP A 50 -5.14 -4.50 -15.03
C ASP A 50 -4.73 -4.27 -13.58
N VAL A 51 -5.71 -4.38 -12.67
CA VAL A 51 -5.50 -4.21 -11.23
C VAL A 51 -4.61 -5.33 -10.67
N GLU A 52 -4.90 -6.58 -11.01
CA GLU A 52 -4.10 -7.73 -10.56
C GLU A 52 -2.66 -7.66 -11.10
N GLU A 53 -2.47 -7.39 -12.39
CA GLU A 53 -1.11 -7.27 -12.94
C GLU A 53 -0.35 -6.06 -12.36
N GLY A 54 -1.06 -4.97 -12.02
CA GLY A 54 -0.47 -3.85 -11.30
C GLY A 54 0.15 -4.28 -9.95
N ARG A 55 -0.48 -5.23 -9.24
CA ARG A 55 0.07 -5.77 -7.98
C ARG A 55 1.30 -6.64 -8.21
N VAL A 56 1.30 -7.44 -9.29
CA VAL A 56 2.46 -8.25 -9.70
C VAL A 56 3.66 -7.36 -9.98
N ILE A 57 3.48 -6.33 -10.81
CA ILE A 57 4.55 -5.36 -11.12
C ILE A 57 5.04 -4.66 -9.85
N ALA A 58 4.14 -4.17 -8.99
CA ALA A 58 4.54 -3.55 -7.73
C ALA A 58 5.34 -4.48 -6.82
N SER A 59 4.98 -5.76 -6.74
CA SER A 59 5.72 -6.75 -5.95
C SER A 59 7.15 -6.93 -6.46
N ALA A 60 7.31 -7.06 -7.78
CA ALA A 60 8.63 -7.18 -8.41
C ALA A 60 9.47 -5.89 -8.23
N THR A 61 8.85 -4.72 -8.41
CA THR A 61 9.51 -3.43 -8.19
C THR A 61 9.94 -3.26 -6.74
N PHE A 62 9.08 -3.58 -5.79
CA PHE A 62 9.40 -3.53 -4.36
C PHE A 62 10.57 -4.46 -4.02
N ALA A 63 10.56 -5.70 -4.52
CA ALA A 63 11.69 -6.61 -4.33
C ALA A 63 13.01 -6.05 -4.90
N ARG A 64 12.97 -5.42 -6.07
CA ARG A 64 14.16 -4.76 -6.65
C ARG A 64 14.62 -3.54 -5.83
N LEU A 65 13.69 -2.76 -5.28
CA LEU A 65 14.01 -1.63 -4.39
C LEU A 65 14.64 -2.12 -3.09
N MET A 66 14.13 -3.20 -2.49
CA MET A 66 14.73 -3.79 -1.27
C MET A 66 16.15 -4.32 -1.50
N ALA A 67 16.50 -4.71 -2.73
CA ALA A 67 17.86 -5.07 -3.11
C ALA A 67 18.80 -3.85 -3.31
N ASP A 68 18.25 -2.63 -3.33
CA ASP A 68 19.02 -1.39 -3.51
C ASP A 68 19.48 -0.82 -2.15
N PRO A 69 20.79 -0.58 -1.93
CA PRO A 69 21.29 -0.02 -0.68
C PRO A 69 20.78 1.39 -0.39
N SER A 70 20.56 2.22 -1.40
CA SER A 70 20.10 3.61 -1.20
C SER A 70 18.66 3.62 -0.69
N PHE A 71 17.79 2.82 -1.30
CA PHE A 71 16.42 2.65 -0.84
C PHE A 71 16.33 2.08 0.58
N ARG A 72 17.19 1.13 0.94
CA ARG A 72 17.22 0.59 2.31
C ARG A 72 17.64 1.65 3.33
N ALA A 73 18.58 2.53 2.98
CA ALA A 73 18.98 3.63 3.86
C ALA A 73 17.80 4.59 4.10
N ASP A 74 17.05 4.94 3.04
CA ASP A 74 15.85 5.78 3.17
C ASP A 74 14.76 5.08 4.00
N LEU A 75 14.56 3.77 3.80
CA LEU A 75 13.59 3.00 4.55
C LEU A 75 13.94 2.92 6.04
N ASP A 76 15.22 2.77 6.39
CA ASP A 76 15.67 2.74 7.78
C ASP A 76 15.55 4.14 8.42
N ALA A 77 15.83 5.22 7.68
CA ALA A 77 15.56 6.58 8.15
C ALA A 77 14.06 6.80 8.41
N ALA A 78 13.19 6.33 7.52
CA ALA A 78 11.73 6.40 7.69
C ALA A 78 11.24 5.63 8.92
N LYS A 79 11.86 4.50 9.28
CA LYS A 79 11.54 3.77 10.53
C LYS A 79 11.88 4.59 11.77
N VAL A 80 13.05 5.24 11.78
CA VAL A 80 13.44 6.14 12.89
C VAL A 80 12.46 7.31 13.02
N GLU A 81 12.06 7.91 11.90
CA GLU A 81 11.02 8.95 11.90
C GLU A 81 9.70 8.42 12.45
N ALA A 82 9.27 7.23 12.02
CA ALA A 82 8.05 6.58 12.49
C ALA A 82 8.03 6.30 14.00
N GLU A 83 9.15 5.86 14.58
CA GLU A 83 9.29 5.65 16.03
C GLU A 83 9.04 6.95 16.81
N SER A 84 9.50 8.09 16.29
CA SER A 84 9.25 9.39 16.91
C SER A 84 7.77 9.81 16.94
N LEU A 85 6.95 9.19 16.08
CA LEU A 85 5.51 9.44 15.98
C LEU A 85 4.67 8.50 16.84
N ALA A 86 5.27 7.54 17.56
CA ALA A 86 4.53 6.54 18.34
C ALA A 86 3.64 7.14 19.44
N SER A 87 3.93 8.35 19.91
CA SER A 87 3.12 9.09 20.88
C SER A 87 2.17 10.11 20.26
N ALA A 88 2.05 10.15 18.93
CA ALA A 88 1.15 11.08 18.25
C ALA A 88 -0.31 10.75 18.56
N VAL A 89 -1.10 11.78 18.85
CA VAL A 89 -2.53 11.64 19.12
C VAL A 89 -3.22 11.13 17.85
N PRO A 90 -4.05 10.05 17.94
CA PRO A 90 -4.84 9.60 16.81
C PRO A 90 -5.69 10.76 16.26
N VAL A 91 -5.60 11.02 14.96
CA VAL A 91 -6.56 11.90 14.29
C VAL A 91 -7.94 11.28 14.46
N GLU A 92 -8.95 12.06 14.82
CA GLU A 92 -10.35 11.60 14.89
C GLU A 92 -10.82 11.15 13.50
N ALA A 93 -10.48 9.92 13.14
CA ALA A 93 -10.93 9.21 11.96
C ALA A 93 -11.68 7.97 12.44
N ASP A 94 -12.82 7.68 11.84
CA ASP A 94 -13.59 6.46 12.14
C ASP A 94 -12.91 5.25 11.51
N CYS A 95 -11.81 4.81 12.13
CA CYS A 95 -11.07 3.63 11.72
C CYS A 95 -11.95 2.38 11.68
N ALA A 96 -13.04 2.32 12.45
CA ALA A 96 -13.94 1.17 12.44
C ALA A 96 -14.74 1.10 11.13
N THR A 97 -15.24 2.24 10.64
CA THR A 97 -15.89 2.32 9.32
C THR A 97 -14.92 1.98 8.19
N GLU A 98 -13.68 2.49 8.23
CA GLU A 98 -12.67 2.16 7.21
C GLU A 98 -12.33 0.67 7.20
N VAL A 99 -12.13 0.06 8.37
CA VAL A 99 -11.86 -1.38 8.49
C VAL A 99 -13.03 -2.20 7.94
N SER A 100 -14.27 -1.81 8.23
CA SER A 100 -15.46 -2.50 7.74
C SER A 100 -15.55 -2.45 6.20
N ALA A 101 -15.33 -1.27 5.61
CA ALA A 101 -15.33 -1.11 4.15
C ALA A 101 -14.20 -1.90 3.46
N LEU A 102 -13.07 -2.12 4.13
CA LEU A 102 -11.96 -2.92 3.62
C LEU A 102 -12.17 -4.44 3.79
N ALA A 103 -13.08 -4.86 4.66
CA ALA A 103 -13.41 -6.28 4.88
C ALA A 103 -14.35 -6.83 3.80
N GLU A 104 -15.08 -5.96 3.08
CA GLU A 104 -15.92 -6.36 1.96
C GLU A 104 -15.05 -6.86 0.79
N THR A 105 -15.23 -8.13 0.44
CA THR A 105 -14.51 -8.74 -0.68
C THR A 105 -15.35 -8.52 -1.95
N PRO A 106 -14.77 -8.02 -3.07
CA PRO A 106 -15.47 -7.96 -4.36
C PRO A 106 -15.78 -9.35 -4.90
#